data_AF-A0AAC9B196-F1
#
_entry.id   AF-A0AAC9B196-F1
#
_cell.length_a   1.000
_cell.length_b   1.000
_cell.length_c   1.000
_cell.angle_alpha   90.00
_cell.angle_beta   90.00
_cell.angle_gamma   90.00
#
_symmetry.space_group_name_H-M   'P 1'
#
loop_
_entity.id
_entity.type
_entity.pdbx_description
1 polymer ?
#
loop_
_entity_poly.entity_id
_entity_poly.type
_entity_poly.pdbx_seq_one_letter_code
_entity_poly.pdbx_strand_id
1 'polypeptide(L)'
;MLKLSRKYLAWWAVGIGTAFLIVQVICDLWLPNITSDIINNGVAKSNISYIWNSGYKMLAISLLGMIAAAVNVYFAATQSQRMGSKIREDLFKKVSFLSNHEFEHFGDASLITRTTNDVIQIQNVMVMILRMMLQSPIMLIGAGIMAYNKQPALTAVFLVAIPVLVFFVGIIMYFAVPLFQGMQKKVCVKFS
;
A
#
# COMPACT_ATOMS: atom_id res chain seq x y z
N MET A 1 5.72 -9.83 12.55
CA MET A 1 4.47 -9.56 11.79
C MET A 1 4.09 -10.70 10.84
N LEU A 2 5.00 -11.21 10.00
CA LEU A 2 4.74 -12.34 9.08
C LEU A 2 4.20 -13.62 9.77
N LYS A 3 4.66 -13.95 10.98
CA LYS A 3 4.13 -15.07 11.78
C LYS A 3 2.67 -14.86 12.25
N LEU A 4 2.27 -13.62 12.55
CA LEU A 4 0.89 -13.26 12.91
C LEU A 4 -0.03 -13.32 11.69
N SER A 5 0.45 -12.76 10.57
CA SER A 5 -0.22 -12.78 9.27
C SER A 5 -0.61 -14.21 8.86
N ARG A 6 0.30 -15.18 9.01
CA ARG A 6 0.05 -16.59 8.66
C ARG A 6 -0.93 -17.31 9.60
N LYS A 7 -1.03 -16.89 10.86
CA LYS A 7 -1.88 -17.51 11.88
C LYS A 7 -3.33 -17.02 11.84
N TYR A 8 -3.55 -15.76 11.49
CA TYR A 8 -4.85 -15.12 11.64
C TYR A 8 -5.54 -14.73 10.32
N LEU A 9 -4.83 -14.69 9.19
CA LEU A 9 -5.43 -14.37 7.89
C LEU A 9 -5.99 -15.61 7.19
N ALA A 10 -7.14 -15.43 6.56
CA ALA A 10 -7.68 -16.41 5.64
C ALA A 10 -6.96 -16.31 4.29
N TRP A 11 -6.10 -17.29 4.00
CA TRP A 11 -5.28 -17.33 2.78
C TRP A 11 -6.10 -17.23 1.49
N TRP A 12 -7.32 -17.80 1.46
CA TRP A 12 -8.23 -17.68 0.32
C TRP A 12 -8.69 -16.23 0.08
N ALA A 13 -8.97 -15.47 1.15
CA ALA A 13 -9.46 -14.10 1.03
C ALA A 13 -8.35 -13.13 0.62
N VAL A 14 -7.11 -13.40 1.05
CA VAL A 14 -5.92 -12.67 0.60
C VAL A 14 -5.64 -12.95 -0.88
N GLY A 15 -5.79 -14.21 -1.32
CA GLY A 15 -5.65 -14.59 -2.72
C GLY A 15 -6.65 -13.85 -3.62
N ILE A 16 -7.93 -13.83 -3.24
CA ILE A 16 -8.98 -13.10 -3.97
C ILE A 16 -8.68 -11.60 -3.99
N GLY A 17 -8.37 -11.00 -2.83
CA GLY A 17 -8.02 -9.57 -2.76
C GLY A 17 -6.84 -9.20 -3.67
N THR A 18 -5.80 -10.04 -3.70
CA THR A 18 -4.62 -9.85 -4.55
C THR A 18 -4.96 -9.99 -6.04
N ALA A 19 -5.85 -10.92 -6.42
CA ALA A 19 -6.30 -11.06 -7.79
C ALA A 19 -7.05 -9.79 -8.28
N PHE A 20 -7.96 -9.26 -7.45
CA PHE A 20 -8.64 -7.99 -7.76
C PHE A 20 -7.69 -6.79 -7.80
N LEU A 21 -6.66 -6.78 -6.96
CA LEU A 21 -5.59 -5.79 -7.01
C LEU A 21 -4.82 -5.86 -8.34
N ILE A 22 -4.52 -7.05 -8.85
CA ILE A 22 -3.87 -7.21 -10.16
C ILE A 22 -4.77 -6.65 -11.28
N VAL A 23 -6.07 -6.99 -11.25
CA VAL A 23 -7.04 -6.44 -12.22
C VAL A 23 -7.08 -4.92 -12.16
N GLN A 24 -7.12 -4.35 -10.95
CA GLN A 24 -7.07 -2.90 -10.75
C GLN A 24 -5.81 -2.29 -11.40
N VAL A 25 -4.62 -2.86 -11.13
CA VAL A 25 -3.36 -2.36 -11.70
C VAL A 25 -3.36 -2.43 -13.24
N ILE A 26 -3.92 -3.48 -13.82
CA ILE A 26 -4.03 -3.59 -15.29
C ILE A 26 -4.94 -2.49 -15.84
N CYS A 27 -6.09 -2.23 -15.21
CA CYS A 27 -6.97 -1.13 -15.59
C CYS A 27 -6.26 0.21 -15.49
N ASP A 28 -5.57 0.49 -14.38
CA ASP A 28 -4.83 1.74 -14.16
C ASP A 28 -3.75 1.96 -15.22
N LEU A 29 -3.05 0.90 -15.63
CA LEU A 29 -2.03 0.96 -16.69
C LEU A 29 -2.63 1.12 -18.09
N TRP A 30 -3.86 0.67 -18.33
CA TRP A 30 -4.54 0.85 -19.62
C TRP A 30 -5.01 2.28 -19.87
N LEU A 31 -5.25 3.08 -18.83
CA LEU A 31 -5.66 4.48 -18.97
C LEU A 31 -4.65 5.31 -19.79
N PRO A 32 -3.34 5.34 -19.44
CA PRO A 32 -2.31 6.02 -20.24
C PRO A 32 -2.25 5.56 -21.69
N ASN A 33 -2.50 4.27 -21.95
CA ASN A 33 -2.50 3.72 -23.30
C ASN A 33 -3.63 4.34 -24.13
N ILE A 34 -4.85 4.39 -23.58
CA ILE A 34 -6.00 5.03 -24.23
C ILE A 34 -5.76 6.53 -24.40
N THR A 35 -5.16 7.20 -23.42
CA THR A 35 -4.80 8.62 -23.54
C THR A 35 -3.81 8.86 -24.68
N SER A 36 -2.79 8.01 -24.83
CA SER A 36 -1.85 8.08 -25.96
C SER A 36 -2.55 7.86 -27.30
N ASP A 37 -3.49 6.92 -27.37
CA ASP A 37 -4.23 6.63 -28.60
C ASP A 37 -5.18 7.78 -28.97
N ILE A 38 -5.81 8.43 -27.97
CA ILE A 38 -6.62 9.64 -28.16
C ILE A 38 -5.77 10.76 -28.75
N ILE A 39 -4.55 10.97 -28.25
CA ILE A 39 -3.64 12.01 -28.77
C ILE A 39 -3.23 11.68 -30.22
N ASN A 40 -2.78 10.45 -30.47
CA ASN A 40 -2.19 10.06 -31.76
C ASN A 40 -3.23 9.85 -32.88
N ASN A 41 -4.40 9.33 -32.57
CA ASN A 41 -5.42 8.97 -33.57
C ASN A 41 -6.68 9.84 -33.52
N GLY A 42 -6.96 10.47 -32.38
CA GLY A 42 -8.07 11.42 -32.24
C GLY A 42 -7.63 12.83 -32.54
N VAL A 43 -6.80 13.40 -31.66
CA VAL A 43 -6.40 14.82 -31.70
C VAL A 43 -5.53 15.13 -32.91
N ALA A 44 -4.48 14.35 -33.16
CA ALA A 44 -3.58 14.59 -34.29
C ALA A 44 -4.25 14.45 -35.67
N LYS A 45 -5.38 13.71 -35.76
CA LYS A 45 -6.16 13.51 -37.00
C LYS A 45 -7.50 14.27 -36.98
N SER A 46 -7.75 15.11 -35.98
CA SER A 46 -9.01 15.83 -35.75
C SER A 46 -10.28 14.96 -35.82
N ASN A 47 -10.20 13.68 -35.44
CA ASN A 47 -11.32 12.75 -35.51
C ASN A 47 -12.13 12.74 -34.20
N ILE A 48 -13.16 13.59 -34.15
CA ILE A 48 -14.03 13.77 -32.98
C ILE A 48 -14.79 12.47 -32.62
N SER A 49 -15.19 11.66 -33.61
CA SER A 49 -15.90 10.41 -33.37
C SER A 49 -15.01 9.38 -32.66
N TYR A 50 -13.73 9.31 -33.04
CA TYR A 50 -12.74 8.45 -32.37
C TYR A 50 -12.49 8.88 -30.92
N ILE A 51 -12.46 10.18 -30.65
CA ILE A 51 -12.29 10.73 -29.30
C ILE A 51 -13.46 10.30 -28.41
N TRP A 52 -14.71 10.45 -28.88
CA TRP A 52 -15.89 10.04 -28.12
C TRP A 52 -15.92 8.53 -27.83
N ASN A 53 -15.67 7.69 -28.84
CA ASN A 53 -15.66 6.23 -28.65
C ASN A 53 -14.54 5.79 -27.68
N SER A 54 -13.36 6.41 -27.78
CA SER A 54 -12.24 6.14 -26.87
C SER A 54 -12.52 6.65 -25.45
N GLY A 55 -13.22 7.78 -25.31
CA GLY A 55 -13.68 8.31 -24.02
C GLY A 55 -14.65 7.36 -23.31
N TYR A 56 -15.63 6.80 -24.02
CA TYR A 56 -16.53 5.79 -23.44
C TYR A 56 -15.78 4.53 -22.98
N LYS A 57 -14.78 4.07 -23.74
CA LYS A 57 -13.92 2.95 -23.33
C LYS A 57 -13.11 3.29 -22.08
N MET A 58 -12.56 4.50 -22.01
CA MET A 58 -11.81 4.97 -20.83
C MET A 58 -12.70 5.01 -19.58
N LEU A 59 -13.94 5.48 -19.71
CA LEU A 59 -14.92 5.47 -18.61
C LEU A 59 -15.26 4.05 -18.15
N ALA A 60 -15.53 3.13 -19.09
CA ALA A 60 -15.83 1.74 -18.76
C ALA A 60 -14.67 1.06 -18.01
N ILE A 61 -13.43 1.24 -18.47
CA ILE A 61 -12.24 0.67 -17.82
C ILE A 61 -12.00 1.30 -16.44
N SER A 62 -12.19 2.61 -16.31
CA SER A 62 -12.04 3.30 -15.03
C SER A 62 -13.07 2.83 -14.00
N LEU A 63 -14.31 2.61 -14.42
CA LEU A 63 -15.36 2.04 -13.56
C LEU A 63 -15.02 0.61 -13.12
N LEU A 64 -14.53 -0.24 -14.04
CA LEU A 64 -14.09 -1.59 -13.71
C LEU A 64 -12.91 -1.57 -12.73
N GLY A 65 -11.92 -0.70 -12.96
CA GLY A 65 -10.78 -0.51 -12.05
C GLY A 65 -11.23 -0.05 -10.66
N MET A 66 -12.19 0.87 -10.59
CA MET A 66 -12.76 1.35 -9.33
C MET A 66 -13.50 0.24 -8.56
N ILE A 67 -14.29 -0.60 -9.25
CA ILE A 67 -14.96 -1.75 -8.62
C ILE A 67 -13.92 -2.75 -8.10
N ALA A 68 -12.90 -3.07 -8.90
CA ALA A 68 -11.82 -3.96 -8.49
C ALA A 68 -11.06 -3.41 -7.27
N ALA A 69 -10.78 -2.11 -7.26
CA ALA A 69 -10.17 -1.42 -6.13
C ALA A 69 -11.04 -1.53 -4.88
N ALA A 70 -12.35 -1.27 -4.99
CA ALA A 70 -13.28 -1.32 -3.87
C ALA A 70 -13.36 -2.73 -3.25
N VAL A 71 -13.43 -3.77 -4.09
CA VAL A 71 -13.41 -5.16 -3.64
C VAL A 71 -12.10 -5.48 -2.92
N ASN A 72 -10.96 -5.10 -3.49
CA ASN A 72 -9.66 -5.28 -2.85
C ASN A 72 -9.58 -4.57 -1.48
N VAL A 73 -10.05 -3.32 -1.39
CA VAL A 73 -10.11 -2.57 -0.11
C VAL A 73 -10.98 -3.30 0.90
N TYR A 74 -12.16 -3.78 0.48
CA TYR A 74 -13.09 -4.49 1.35
C TYR A 74 -12.47 -5.77 1.94
N PHE A 75 -11.79 -6.57 1.11
CA PHE A 75 -11.09 -7.77 1.58
C PHE A 75 -9.93 -7.42 2.51
N ALA A 76 -9.09 -6.45 2.14
CA ALA A 76 -7.95 -6.03 2.95
C ALA A 76 -8.39 -5.48 4.32
N ALA A 77 -9.44 -4.66 4.35
CA ALA A 77 -10.01 -4.11 5.58
C ALA A 77 -10.62 -5.21 6.45
N THR A 78 -11.47 -6.07 5.88
CA THR A 78 -12.13 -7.16 6.61
C THR A 78 -11.12 -8.11 7.25
N GLN A 79 -10.07 -8.51 6.52
CA GLN A 79 -9.04 -9.40 7.05
C GLN A 79 -8.22 -8.74 8.16
N SER A 80 -7.88 -7.45 8.00
CA SER A 80 -7.15 -6.69 9.02
C SER A 80 -7.99 -6.44 10.28
N GLN A 81 -9.30 -6.23 10.13
CA GLN A 81 -10.26 -6.12 11.24
C GLN A 81 -10.42 -7.45 11.99
N ARG A 82 -10.58 -8.56 11.28
CA ARG A 82 -10.63 -9.91 11.88
C ARG A 82 -9.36 -10.24 12.66
N MET A 83 -8.19 -9.91 12.10
CA MET A 83 -6.92 -10.10 12.80
C MET A 83 -6.86 -9.25 14.08
N GLY A 84 -7.19 -7.95 14.00
CA GLY A 84 -7.18 -7.07 15.16
C GLY A 84 -8.17 -7.47 16.26
N SER A 85 -9.31 -8.05 15.89
CA SER A 85 -10.29 -8.60 16.84
C SER A 85 -9.74 -9.82 17.57
N LYS A 86 -9.12 -10.77 16.87
CA LYS A 86 -8.49 -11.95 17.50
C LYS A 86 -7.33 -11.59 18.42
N ILE A 87 -6.49 -10.64 18.02
CA ILE A 87 -5.41 -10.15 18.89
C ILE A 87 -5.99 -9.53 20.16
N ARG A 88 -7.04 -8.71 20.05
CA ARG A 88 -7.72 -8.14 21.24
C ARG A 88 -8.29 -9.21 22.15
N GLU A 89 -8.90 -10.25 21.60
CA GLU A 89 -9.44 -11.36 22.38
C GLU A 89 -8.33 -12.14 23.11
N ASP A 90 -7.25 -12.48 22.42
CA ASP A 90 -6.10 -13.17 23.02
C ASP A 90 -5.43 -12.33 24.12
N LEU A 91 -5.36 -11.02 23.92
CA LEU A 91 -4.74 -10.10 24.85
C LEU A 91 -5.64 -9.83 26.06
N PHE A 92 -6.96 -9.73 25.87
CA PHE A 92 -7.93 -9.67 26.96
C PHE A 92 -7.87 -10.93 27.83
N LYS A 93 -7.86 -12.13 27.22
CA LYS A 93 -7.66 -13.39 27.96
C LYS A 93 -6.37 -13.37 28.76
N LYS A 94 -5.25 -12.95 28.15
CA LYS A 94 -3.95 -12.87 28.83
C LYS A 94 -4.01 -11.94 30.05
N VAL A 95 -4.62 -10.77 29.93
CA VAL A 95 -4.78 -9.80 31.03
C VAL A 95 -5.71 -10.32 32.11
N SER A 96 -6.79 -11.03 31.77
CA SER A 96 -7.70 -11.63 32.76
C SER A 96 -7.08 -12.77 33.58
N PHE A 97 -5.98 -13.38 33.12
CA PHE A 97 -5.24 -14.43 33.84
C PHE A 97 -3.94 -13.93 34.50
N LEU A 98 -3.69 -12.61 34.52
CA LEU A 98 -2.53 -12.04 35.21
C LEU A 98 -2.72 -12.13 36.74
N SER A 99 -1.65 -12.53 37.44
CA SER A 99 -1.58 -12.50 38.92
C SER A 99 -1.48 -11.06 39.44
N ASN A 100 -2.01 -10.80 40.64
CA ASN A 100 -1.97 -9.49 41.31
C ASN A 100 -0.56 -8.86 41.38
N HIS A 101 0.50 -9.66 41.39
CA HIS A 101 1.89 -9.19 41.42
C HIS A 101 2.39 -8.61 40.07
N GLU A 102 1.82 -9.00 38.93
CA GLU A 102 2.15 -8.38 37.64
C GLU A 102 1.32 -7.11 37.38
N PHE A 103 0.15 -6.97 38.02
CA PHE A 103 -0.69 -5.78 37.93
C PHE A 103 -0.03 -4.53 38.56
N GLU A 104 0.74 -4.70 39.65
CA GLU A 104 1.42 -3.59 40.34
C GLU A 104 2.59 -2.99 39.55
N HIS A 105 3.17 -3.72 38.58
CA HIS A 105 4.36 -3.26 37.86
C HIS A 105 4.06 -2.47 36.58
N PHE A 106 2.87 -2.64 35.99
CA PHE A 106 2.55 -2.07 34.68
C PHE A 106 1.54 -0.91 34.70
N GLY A 107 0.77 -0.75 35.78
CA GLY A 107 -0.23 0.32 35.93
C GLY A 107 -1.44 0.17 35.00
N ASP A 108 -2.64 0.11 35.59
CA ASP A 108 -3.91 -0.22 34.93
C ASP A 108 -4.19 0.59 33.63
N ALA A 109 -3.93 1.91 33.68
CA ALA A 109 -4.17 2.82 32.55
C ALA A 109 -3.21 2.64 31.37
N SER A 110 -1.95 2.24 31.62
CA SER A 110 -0.90 2.07 30.60
C SER A 110 -1.08 0.77 29.81
N LEU A 111 -1.52 -0.30 30.49
CA LEU A 111 -1.79 -1.60 29.85
C LEU A 111 -2.92 -1.52 28.83
N ILE A 112 -4.03 -0.87 29.19
CA ILE A 112 -5.20 -0.73 28.30
C ILE A 112 -4.88 0.17 27.09
N THR A 113 -4.19 1.28 27.31
CA THR A 113 -3.84 2.23 26.22
C THR A 113 -2.75 1.72 25.30
N ARG A 114 -1.68 1.09 25.81
CA ARG A 114 -0.65 0.47 24.95
C ARG A 114 -1.21 -0.69 24.13
N THR A 115 -2.00 -1.56 24.76
CA THR A 115 -2.67 -2.66 24.06
C THR A 115 -3.53 -2.19 22.90
N THR A 116 -4.34 -1.14 23.12
CA THR A 116 -5.27 -0.64 22.10
C THR A 116 -4.53 0.05 20.96
N ASN A 117 -3.55 0.90 21.27
CA ASN A 117 -2.75 1.60 20.26
C ASN A 117 -1.91 0.62 19.43
N ASP A 118 -1.30 -0.38 20.06
CA ASP A 118 -0.47 -1.37 19.37
C ASP A 118 -1.32 -2.24 18.43
N VAL A 119 -2.51 -2.66 18.86
CA VAL A 119 -3.45 -3.40 17.98
C VAL A 119 -3.84 -2.56 16.78
N ILE A 120 -4.19 -1.28 16.98
CA ILE A 120 -4.57 -0.36 15.89
C ILE A 120 -3.39 -0.18 14.93
N GLN A 121 -2.17 -0.01 15.45
CA GLN A 121 -0.97 0.14 14.62
C GLN A 121 -0.70 -1.13 13.80
N ILE A 122 -0.78 -2.31 14.41
CA ILE A 122 -0.63 -3.60 13.71
C ILE A 122 -1.71 -3.77 12.63
N GLN A 123 -2.95 -3.38 12.94
CA GLN A 123 -4.05 -3.42 11.99
C GLN A 123 -3.82 -2.50 10.79
N ASN A 124 -3.38 -1.27 11.01
CA ASN A 124 -3.07 -0.32 9.94
C ASN A 124 -1.92 -0.81 9.06
N VAL A 125 -0.86 -1.35 9.67
CA VAL A 125 0.26 -1.95 8.92
C VAL A 125 -0.24 -3.13 8.07
N MET A 126 -1.17 -3.94 8.59
CA MET A 126 -1.76 -5.04 7.81
C MET A 126 -2.50 -4.55 6.57
N VAL A 127 -3.33 -3.50 6.70
CA VAL A 127 -4.02 -2.88 5.57
C VAL A 127 -3.01 -2.31 4.56
N MET A 128 -1.95 -1.67 5.04
CA MET A 128 -0.89 -1.11 4.19
C MET A 128 -0.13 -2.20 3.43
N ILE A 129 0.18 -3.32 4.07
CA ILE A 129 0.82 -4.47 3.42
C ILE A 129 -0.08 -5.02 2.30
N LEU A 130 -1.35 -5.31 2.64
CA LEU A 130 -2.30 -5.92 1.70
C LEU A 130 -2.68 -5.03 0.52
N ARG A 131 -2.51 -3.71 0.65
CA ARG A 131 -2.84 -2.74 -0.40
C ARG A 131 -1.60 -2.15 -1.04
N MET A 132 -0.90 -1.28 -0.32
CA MET A 132 0.14 -0.42 -0.89
C MET A 132 1.42 -1.22 -1.18
N MET A 133 1.85 -2.07 -0.24
CA MET A 133 3.11 -2.82 -0.43
C MET A 133 2.98 -3.93 -1.46
N LEU A 134 1.81 -4.57 -1.60
CA LEU A 134 1.57 -5.53 -2.68
C LEU A 134 1.39 -4.85 -4.04
N GLN A 135 0.71 -3.70 -4.09
CA GLN A 135 0.49 -2.96 -5.33
C GLN A 135 1.78 -2.42 -5.94
N SER A 136 2.69 -1.88 -5.13
CA SER A 136 3.92 -1.26 -5.62
C SER A 136 4.77 -2.17 -6.55
N PRO A 137 5.15 -3.41 -6.18
CA PRO A 137 5.94 -4.28 -7.05
C PRO A 137 5.15 -4.76 -8.27
N ILE A 138 3.85 -5.04 -8.14
CA ILE A 138 2.99 -5.46 -9.26
C ILE A 138 2.90 -4.32 -10.29
N MET A 139 2.71 -3.09 -9.81
CA MET A 139 2.66 -1.89 -10.64
C MET A 139 4.01 -1.61 -11.29
N LEU A 140 5.12 -1.79 -10.57
CA LEU A 140 6.48 -1.63 -11.12
C LEU A 140 6.72 -2.59 -12.29
N ILE A 141 6.37 -3.86 -12.13
CA ILE A 141 6.52 -4.88 -13.19
C ILE A 141 5.59 -4.55 -14.37
N GLY A 142 4.31 -4.29 -14.10
CA GLY A 142 3.32 -3.98 -15.14
C GLY A 142 3.67 -2.71 -15.93
N ALA A 143 4.06 -1.64 -15.24
CA ALA A 143 4.49 -0.39 -15.86
C ALA A 143 5.77 -0.58 -16.67
N GLY A 144 6.74 -1.35 -16.15
CA GLY A 144 8.00 -1.64 -16.84
C GLY A 144 7.77 -2.36 -18.18
N ILE A 145 6.94 -3.41 -18.18
CA ILE A 145 6.59 -4.15 -19.40
C ILE A 145 5.87 -3.25 -20.40
N MET A 146 4.88 -2.47 -19.94
CA MET A 146 4.12 -1.59 -20.81
C MET A 146 4.98 -0.46 -21.40
N ALA A 147 5.86 0.15 -20.60
CA ALA A 147 6.77 1.19 -21.06
C ALA A 147 7.70 0.65 -22.16
N TYR A 148 8.26 -0.54 -21.96
CA TYR A 148 9.12 -1.20 -22.96
C TYR A 148 8.36 -1.47 -24.27
N ASN A 149 7.11 -1.94 -24.18
CA ASN A 149 6.28 -2.21 -25.36
C ASN A 149 5.89 -0.94 -26.15
N LYS A 150 5.74 0.21 -25.47
CA LYS A 150 5.38 1.48 -26.13
C LYS A 150 6.55 2.11 -26.87
N GLN A 151 7.69 2.29 -26.21
CA GLN A 151 8.87 2.86 -26.86
C GLN A 151 10.18 2.49 -26.12
N PRO A 152 10.93 1.48 -26.59
CA PRO A 152 12.08 0.95 -25.87
C PRO A 152 13.21 1.96 -25.70
N ALA A 153 13.36 2.90 -26.64
CA ALA A 153 14.35 3.97 -26.57
C ALA A 153 14.09 4.93 -25.39
N LEU A 154 12.84 5.28 -25.12
CA LEU A 154 12.48 6.12 -23.97
C LEU A 154 12.62 5.34 -22.66
N THR A 155 12.28 4.05 -22.66
CA THR A 155 12.45 3.18 -21.49
C THR A 155 13.90 3.11 -21.02
N ALA A 156 14.87 3.05 -21.94
CA ALA A 156 16.29 3.04 -21.59
C ALA A 156 16.73 4.29 -20.81
N VAL A 157 16.17 5.47 -21.15
CA VAL A 157 16.43 6.71 -20.42
C VAL A 157 15.92 6.63 -18.97
N PHE A 158 14.70 6.11 -18.78
CA PHE A 158 14.14 5.90 -17.43
C PHE A 158 14.95 4.90 -16.60
N LEU A 159 15.49 3.86 -17.25
CA LEU A 159 16.28 2.83 -16.59
C LEU A 159 17.60 3.38 -16.02
N VAL A 160 18.16 4.44 -16.61
CA VAL A 160 19.32 5.15 -16.06
C VAL A 160 18.89 6.24 -15.07
N ALA A 161 17.81 6.98 -15.36
CA ALA A 161 17.34 8.07 -14.51
C ALA A 161 16.88 7.61 -13.12
N ILE A 162 16.19 6.46 -13.01
CA ILE A 162 15.68 5.93 -11.74
C ILE A 162 16.83 5.60 -10.75
N PRO A 163 17.87 4.84 -11.12
CA PRO A 163 19.03 4.61 -10.25
C PRO A 163 19.74 5.90 -9.80
N VAL A 164 19.89 6.88 -10.70
CA VAL A 164 20.50 8.17 -10.35
C VAL A 164 19.66 8.89 -9.29
N LEU A 165 18.34 8.92 -9.45
CA LEU A 165 17.44 9.52 -8.46
C LEU A 165 17.53 8.78 -7.11
N VAL A 166 17.51 7.44 -7.12
CA VAL A 166 17.65 6.62 -5.91
C VAL A 166 18.99 6.89 -5.21
N PHE A 167 20.07 7.05 -5.96
CA PHE A 167 21.38 7.39 -5.43
C PHE A 167 21.38 8.74 -4.70
N PHE A 168 20.84 9.79 -5.32
CA PHE A 168 20.74 11.11 -4.68
C PHE A 168 19.83 11.11 -3.45
N VAL A 169 18.67 10.46 -3.52
CA VAL A 169 17.78 10.31 -2.37
C VAL A 169 18.45 9.53 -1.24
N GLY A 170 19.22 8.49 -1.58
CA GLY A 170 20.01 7.72 -0.63
C GLY A 170 21.06 8.56 0.10
N ILE A 171 21.77 9.43 -0.63
CA ILE A 171 22.71 10.40 -0.04
C ILE A 171 21.98 11.33 0.93
N ILE A 172 20.87 11.94 0.49
CA ILE A 172 20.10 12.85 1.35
C ILE A 172 19.64 12.14 2.62
N MET A 173 19.12 10.92 2.52
CA MET A 173 18.70 10.15 3.69
C MET A 173 19.87 9.80 4.61
N TYR A 174 21.04 9.45 4.07
CA TYR A 174 22.23 9.15 4.86
C TYR A 174 22.65 10.33 5.75
N PHE A 175 22.49 11.57 5.28
CA PHE A 175 22.77 12.77 6.07
C PHE A 175 21.60 13.22 6.95
N ALA A 176 20.37 13.14 6.45
CA ALA A 176 19.18 13.65 7.15
C ALA A 176 18.79 12.79 8.36
N VAL A 177 18.81 11.45 8.23
CA VAL A 177 18.41 10.52 9.31
C VAL A 177 19.23 10.70 10.59
N PRO A 178 20.58 10.74 10.58
CA PRO A 178 21.35 10.94 11.80
C PRO A 178 21.09 12.32 12.43
N LEU A 179 20.85 13.35 11.61
CA LEU A 179 20.51 14.69 12.10
C LEU A 179 19.16 14.69 12.85
N PHE A 180 18.14 14.03 12.29
CA PHE A 180 16.84 13.84 12.93
C PHE A 180 16.95 13.07 14.26
N GLN A 181 17.73 11.99 14.30
CA GLN A 181 17.96 11.24 15.55
C GLN A 181 18.67 12.10 16.60
N GLY A 182 19.62 12.95 16.19
CA GLY A 182 20.30 13.89 17.08
C GLY A 182 19.35 14.93 17.68
N MET A 183 18.39 15.44 16.91
CA MET A 183 17.36 16.36 17.41
C MET A 183 16.41 15.68 18.39
N GLN A 184 15.95 14.46 18.09
CA GLN A 184 15.05 13.72 18.99
C GLN A 184 15.66 13.47 20.36
N LYS A 185 16.96 13.14 20.43
CA LYS A 185 17.68 12.98 21.71
C LYS A 185 17.71 14.27 22.53
N LYS A 186 17.96 15.42 21.90
CA LYS A 186 18.02 16.72 22.59
C LYS A 186 16.66 17.17 23.12
N VAL A 187 15.57 16.87 22.39
CA VAL A 187 14.20 17.17 22.85
C VAL A 187 13.80 16.23 23.98
N CYS A 188 14.04 14.92 23.84
CA CYS A 188 13.60 13.93 24.84
C CYS A 188 14.35 14.04 26.18
N VAL A 189 15.63 14.44 26.19
CA VAL A 189 16.40 14.70 27.41
C VAL A 189 15.95 15.97 28.13
N LYS A 190 15.28 16.91 27.44
CA LYS A 190 14.83 18.19 28.03
C LYS A 190 13.48 18.07 28.76
N PHE A 191 12.82 16.92 28.68
CA PHE A 191 11.51 16.65 29.30
C PHE A 191 11.52 15.48 30.30
N SER A 192 12.70 15.01 30.72
CA SER A 192 12.88 14.08 31.84
C SER A 192 13.64 14.77 32.96
#